data_AF-A0A7Y0BI02-F1
#
_entry.id   AF-A0A7Y0BI02-F1
#
_cell.length_a   1.000
_cell.length_b   1.000
_cell.length_c   1.000
_cell.angle_alpha   90.00
_cell.angle_beta   90.00
_cell.angle_gamma   90.00
#
_symmetry.space_group_name_H-M   'P 1'
#
loop_
_entity.id
_entity.type
_entity.pdbx_description
1 polymer ?
#
loop_
_entity_poly.entity_id
_entity_poly.type
_entity_poly.pdbx_seq_one_letter_code
_entity_poly.pdbx_strand_id
1 'polypeptide(L)'
;MSKSFDVCIRGDGVVGRTLALLLARERLRVALVTRPNRLPAEPAKADVRAYALNSASRKLLETLRVWPDALFATPVREMQIWGDDGGQINFTAESVAQQALAWIVDVPALEQQLIQAVRYQPQIELV
;
A
#
# COMPACT_ATOMS: atom_id res chain seq x y z
N MET A 1 -25.09 -23.14 7.30
CA MET A 1 -23.74 -23.62 7.66
C MET A 1 -22.81 -22.42 7.69
N SER A 2 -22.05 -22.20 8.75
CA SER A 2 -21.01 -21.16 8.78
C SER A 2 -19.86 -21.59 7.87
N LYS A 3 -19.40 -20.70 6.99
CA LYS A 3 -18.15 -20.91 6.25
C LYS A 3 -16.99 -20.85 7.24
N SER A 4 -16.05 -21.79 7.13
CA SER A 4 -14.81 -21.75 7.92
C SER A 4 -13.71 -21.02 7.15
N PHE A 5 -13.04 -20.09 7.83
CA PHE A 5 -11.87 -19.38 7.35
C PHE A 5 -10.70 -19.69 8.29
N ASP A 6 -9.48 -19.63 7.77
CA ASP A 6 -8.28 -19.83 8.58
C ASP A 6 -7.90 -18.51 9.28
N VAL A 7 -8.16 -17.36 8.62
CA VAL A 7 -7.93 -16.02 9.17
C VAL A 7 -9.08 -15.08 8.83
N CYS A 8 -9.49 -14.24 9.79
CA CYS A 8 -10.41 -13.12 9.57
C CYS A 8 -9.69 -11.79 9.82
N ILE A 9 -9.69 -10.91 8.82
CA ILE A 9 -9.06 -9.58 8.86
C ILE A 9 -10.15 -8.52 8.91
N ARG A 10 -10.17 -7.74 10.00
CA ARG A 10 -11.11 -6.62 10.16
C ARG A 10 -10.50 -5.31 9.69
N GLY A 11 -10.80 -4.93 8.45
CA GLY A 11 -10.36 -3.68 7.84
C GLY A 11 -9.62 -3.92 6.54
N ASP A 12 -10.20 -3.42 5.45
CA ASP A 12 -9.71 -3.62 4.10
C ASP A 12 -8.85 -2.45 3.61
N GLY A 13 -8.09 -1.77 4.47
CA GLY A 13 -7.13 -0.76 4.02
C GLY A 13 -5.94 -1.36 3.27
N VAL A 14 -4.97 -0.52 2.88
CA VAL A 14 -3.72 -0.94 2.21
C VAL A 14 -3.05 -2.11 2.95
N VAL A 15 -2.90 -2.00 4.28
CA VAL A 15 -2.28 -3.05 5.10
C VAL A 15 -3.12 -4.32 5.13
N GLY A 16 -4.44 -4.21 5.30
CA GLY A 16 -5.33 -5.38 5.38
C GLY A 16 -5.38 -6.17 4.08
N ARG A 17 -5.46 -5.49 2.94
CA ARG A 17 -5.40 -6.13 1.61
C ARG A 17 -4.03 -6.76 1.35
N THR A 18 -2.95 -6.06 1.71
CA THR A 18 -1.57 -6.59 1.58
C THR A 18 -1.41 -7.88 2.39
N LEU A 19 -1.85 -7.89 3.65
CA LEU A 19 -1.80 -9.07 4.51
C LEU A 19 -2.66 -10.21 3.96
N ALA A 20 -3.89 -9.92 3.51
CA ALA A 20 -4.78 -10.93 2.92
C ALA A 20 -4.13 -11.62 1.71
N LEU A 21 -3.50 -10.84 0.82
CA LEU A 21 -2.80 -11.36 -0.36
C LEU A 21 -1.59 -12.24 0.02
N LEU A 22 -0.82 -11.83 1.03
CA LEU A 22 0.31 -12.61 1.53
C LEU A 22 -0.15 -13.94 2.12
N LEU A 23 -1.19 -13.95 2.95
CA LEU A 23 -1.74 -15.18 3.56
C LEU A 23 -2.38 -16.10 2.51
N ALA A 24 -3.08 -15.53 1.54
CA ALA A 24 -3.64 -16.29 0.42
C ALA A 24 -2.56 -16.97 -0.43
N ARG A 25 -1.38 -16.34 -0.59
CA ARG A 25 -0.22 -16.95 -1.25
C ARG A 25 0.30 -18.19 -0.50
N GLU A 26 0.16 -18.20 0.82
CA GLU A 26 0.43 -19.35 1.68
C GLU A 26 -0.75 -20.36 1.75
N ARG A 27 -1.73 -20.22 0.85
CA ARG A 27 -2.91 -21.11 0.71
C ARG A 27 -3.88 -21.08 1.90
N LEU A 28 -3.85 -20.04 2.73
CA LEU A 28 -4.83 -19.83 3.80
C LEU A 28 -6.10 -19.17 3.25
N ARG A 29 -7.26 -19.63 3.72
CA ARG A 29 -8.57 -19.05 3.42
C ARG A 29 -8.79 -17.83 4.30
N VAL A 30 -8.91 -16.66 3.68
CA VAL A 30 -9.00 -15.38 4.38
C VAL A 30 -10.39 -14.78 4.22
N ALA A 31 -11.06 -14.46 5.32
CA ALA A 31 -12.18 -13.52 5.33
C ALA A 31 -11.64 -12.10 5.48
N LEU A 32 -11.86 -11.24 4.50
CA LEU A 32 -11.49 -9.83 4.56
C LEU A 32 -12.75 -8.99 4.75
N VAL A 33 -12.95 -8.46 5.95
CA VAL A 33 -14.12 -7.66 6.28
C VAL A 33 -13.99 -6.28 5.67
N THR A 34 -14.88 -5.98 4.73
CA THR A 34 -14.94 -4.72 4.01
C THR A 34 -15.90 -3.76 4.69
N ARG A 35 -15.63 -2.45 4.59
CA ARG A 35 -16.63 -1.45 4.96
C ARG A 35 -17.59 -1.26 3.78
N PRO A 36 -18.91 -1.21 4.00
CA PRO A 36 -19.85 -0.92 2.93
C PRO A 36 -19.47 0.40 2.25
N ASN A 37 -19.36 0.36 0.93
CA ASN A 37 -18.98 1.50 0.12
C ASN A 37 -20.04 2.59 0.28
N ARG A 38 -19.76 3.62 1.09
CA ARG A 38 -20.59 4.84 1.08
C ARG A 38 -20.29 5.53 -0.24
N LEU A 39 -21.23 5.44 -1.18
CA LEU A 39 -21.21 6.30 -2.36
C LEU A 39 -21.03 7.75 -1.86
N PRO A 40 -20.00 8.46 -2.33
CA PRO A 40 -19.86 9.87 -1.98
C PRO A 40 -21.10 10.61 -2.49
N ALA A 41 -21.74 11.40 -1.62
CA ALA A 41 -22.92 12.19 -1.98
C ALA A 41 -22.61 13.35 -2.94
N GLU A 42 -21.33 13.63 -3.18
CA GLU A 42 -20.79 14.75 -3.96
C GLU A 42 -19.71 14.23 -4.92
N PRO A 43 -19.46 14.89 -6.07
CA PRO A 43 -18.34 14.55 -6.94
C PRO A 43 -17.05 14.53 -6.12
N ALA A 44 -16.37 13.37 -6.10
CA ALA A 44 -15.20 13.18 -5.28
C ALA A 44 -14.12 14.18 -5.71
N LYS A 45 -13.73 15.08 -4.79
CA LYS A 45 -12.52 15.88 -4.94
C LYS A 45 -11.34 14.93 -5.18
N ALA A 46 -10.37 15.36 -6.00
CA ALA A 46 -9.14 14.60 -6.20
C ALA A 46 -8.55 14.24 -4.84
N ASP A 47 -8.36 12.94 -4.59
CA ASP A 47 -7.77 12.45 -3.35
C ASP A 47 -6.28 12.72 -3.38
N VAL A 48 -5.84 13.63 -2.51
CA VAL A 48 -4.45 14.13 -2.43
C VAL A 48 -3.59 13.34 -1.44
N ARG A 49 -4.11 12.24 -0.88
CA ARG A 49 -3.35 11.43 0.06
C ARG A 49 -2.19 10.71 -0.65
N ALA A 50 -1.02 10.77 -0.05
CA ALA A 50 0.16 10.04 -0.49
C ALA A 50 0.88 9.37 0.69
N TYR A 51 1.62 8.30 0.41
CA TYR A 51 2.54 7.66 1.36
C TYR A 51 3.98 7.86 0.93
N ALA A 52 4.87 8.09 1.90
CA ALA A 52 6.31 7.92 1.71
C ALA A 52 6.69 6.47 2.04
N LEU A 53 6.80 5.62 1.01
CA LEU A 53 7.13 4.20 1.17
C LEU A 53 8.63 3.98 1.02
N ASN A 54 9.22 3.21 1.94
CA ASN A 54 10.64 2.84 1.87
C ASN A 54 10.88 1.66 0.91
N SER A 55 12.15 1.32 0.69
CA SER A 55 12.55 0.22 -0.20
C SER A 55 12.01 -1.15 0.23
N ALA A 56 11.80 -1.41 1.52
CA ALA A 56 11.26 -2.67 2.00
C ALA A 56 9.76 -2.80 1.67
N SER A 57 8.98 -1.74 1.89
CA SER A 57 7.58 -1.67 1.49
C SER A 57 7.41 -1.81 -0.03
N ARG A 58 8.26 -1.13 -0.81
CA ARG A 58 8.27 -1.28 -2.28
C ARG A 58 8.51 -2.74 -2.69
N LYS A 59 9.58 -3.36 -2.19
CA LYS A 59 9.90 -4.77 -2.48
C LYS A 59 8.74 -5.70 -2.14
N LEU A 60 8.12 -5.52 -0.97
CA LEU A 60 6.97 -6.33 -0.56
C LEU A 60 5.81 -6.23 -1.54
N LEU A 61 5.41 -5.01 -1.91
CA LEU A 61 4.32 -4.73 -2.85
C LEU A 61 4.64 -5.20 -4.27
N GLU A 62 5.90 -5.14 -4.70
CA GLU A 62 6.37 -5.73 -5.96
C GLU A 62 6.20 -7.27 -5.94
N THR A 63 6.44 -7.95 -4.81
CA THR A 63 6.19 -9.41 -4.72
C THR A 63 4.72 -9.79 -4.88
N LEU A 64 3.82 -8.84 -4.61
CA LEU A 64 2.37 -8.99 -4.78
C LEU A 64 1.88 -8.48 -6.14
N ARG A 65 2.76 -7.89 -6.96
CA ARG A 65 2.46 -7.27 -8.26
C ARG A 65 1.41 -6.16 -8.16
N VAL A 66 1.43 -5.39 -7.07
CA VAL A 66 0.50 -4.28 -6.80
C VAL A 66 1.20 -2.92 -6.70
N TRP A 67 2.50 -2.86 -7.00
CA TRP A 67 3.23 -1.60 -7.04
C TRP A 67 2.65 -0.71 -8.16
N PRO A 68 2.29 0.57 -7.88
CA PRO A 68 1.74 1.46 -8.89
C PRO A 68 2.75 1.82 -9.99
N ASP A 69 2.22 2.28 -11.13
CA ASP A 69 3.04 2.80 -12.22
C ASP A 69 3.89 4.00 -11.79
N ALA A 70 4.97 4.26 -12.53
CA ALA A 70 5.91 5.35 -12.23
C ALA A 70 5.25 6.74 -12.17
N LEU A 71 4.12 6.93 -12.86
CA LEU A 71 3.32 8.17 -12.80
C LEU A 71 2.77 8.44 -11.39
N PHE A 72 2.51 7.39 -10.61
CA PHE A 72 1.90 7.44 -9.28
C PHE A 72 2.87 7.06 -8.16
N ALA A 73 4.16 6.91 -8.47
CA ALA A 73 5.21 6.47 -7.55
C ALA A 73 6.51 7.25 -7.79
N THR A 74 6.58 8.47 -7.24
CA THR A 74 7.68 9.40 -7.47
C THR A 74 8.87 9.07 -6.55
N PRO A 75 10.09 8.82 -7.08
CA PRO A 75 11.26 8.54 -6.26
C PRO A 75 11.79 9.80 -5.56
N VAL A 76 12.11 9.68 -4.27
CA VAL A 76 12.83 10.70 -3.49
C VAL A 76 14.33 10.45 -3.63
N ARG A 77 15.04 11.33 -4.35
CA ARG A 77 16.50 11.19 -4.58
C ARG A 77 17.36 11.92 -3.57
N GLU A 78 16.82 12.94 -2.93
CA GLU A 78 17.53 13.76 -1.96
C GLU A 78 16.58 14.09 -0.80
N MET A 79 17.11 14.11 0.42
CA MET A 79 16.38 14.53 1.60
C MET A 79 17.26 15.51 2.38
N GLN A 80 16.66 16.65 2.69
CA GLN A 80 17.25 17.71 3.50
C GLN A 80 16.34 17.90 4.72
N ILE A 81 16.91 17.82 5.91
CA ILE A 81 16.21 17.90 7.19
C ILE A 81 16.83 19.04 7.99
N TRP A 82 15.98 19.94 8.47
CA TRP A 82 16.36 21.04 9.36
C TRP A 82 15.66 20.86 10.70
N GLY A 83 16.42 20.96 11.78
CA GLY A 83 15.91 21.01 13.14
C GLY A 83 15.78 22.45 13.61
N ASP A 84 14.94 22.65 14.62
CA ASP A 84 14.57 23.97 15.12
C ASP A 84 15.77 24.75 15.69
N ASP A 85 16.73 24.05 16.33
CA ASP A 85 17.94 24.64 16.92
C ASP A 85 19.16 24.61 15.97
N GLY A 86 18.93 24.75 14.65
CA GLY A 86 19.99 24.81 13.65
C GLY A 86 20.63 23.47 13.30
N GLY A 87 20.05 22.35 13.74
CA GLY A 87 20.45 21.02 13.31
C GLY A 87 20.17 20.81 11.82
N GLN A 88 21.08 20.16 11.10
CA GLN A 88 20.87 19.84 9.68
C GLN A 88 21.39 18.45 9.35
N ILE A 89 20.60 17.70 8.58
CA ILE A 89 20.98 16.40 8.02
C ILE A 89 20.59 16.42 6.54
N ASN A 90 21.54 16.14 5.65
CA ASN A 90 21.29 16.01 4.22
C ASN A 90 21.87 14.70 3.71
N PHE A 91 21.15 14.00 2.85
CA PHE A 91 21.66 12.81 2.17
C PHE A 91 20.95 12.58 0.84
N THR A 92 21.64 11.88 -0.05
CA THR A 92 21.12 11.51 -1.37
C THR A 92 21.00 9.99 -1.49
N ALA A 93 20.21 9.53 -2.45
CA ALA A 93 20.09 8.10 -2.75
C ALA A 93 21.44 7.52 -3.19
N GLU A 94 22.23 8.29 -3.93
CA GLU A 94 23.57 7.90 -4.36
C GLU A 94 24.52 7.72 -3.17
N SER A 95 24.45 8.59 -2.15
CA SER A 95 25.35 8.52 -0.99
C SER A 95 25.13 7.27 -0.13
N VAL A 96 23.97 6.63 -0.25
CA VAL A 96 23.62 5.37 0.44
C VAL A 96 23.52 4.16 -0.51
N ALA A 97 24.00 4.30 -1.75
CA ALA A 97 23.97 3.27 -2.79
C ALA A 97 22.57 2.66 -3.03
N GLN A 98 21.54 3.51 -3.04
CA GLN A 98 20.15 3.13 -3.36
C GLN A 98 19.66 3.87 -4.59
N GLN A 99 18.60 3.34 -5.23
CA GLN A 99 17.94 4.02 -6.35
C GLN A 99 17.16 5.27 -5.91
N ALA A 100 16.55 5.19 -4.72
CA ALA A 100 15.81 6.27 -4.09
C ALA A 100 15.83 6.05 -2.57
N LEU A 101 15.64 7.12 -1.81
CA LEU A 101 15.51 7.11 -0.36
C LEU A 101 14.12 6.63 0.08
N ALA A 102 13.11 6.99 -0.71
CA ALA A 102 11.72 6.58 -0.56
C ALA A 102 10.97 6.80 -1.88
N TRP A 103 9.69 6.42 -1.93
CA TRP A 103 8.76 6.74 -3.00
C TRP A 103 7.54 7.44 -2.42
N ILE A 104 7.19 8.60 -2.98
CA ILE A 104 5.92 9.25 -2.73
C ILE A 104 4.89 8.59 -3.66
N VAL A 105 3.96 7.86 -3.05
CA VAL A 105 2.99 7.02 -3.74
C VAL A 105 1.58 7.52 -3.50
N ASP A 106 0.83 7.73 -4.57
CA ASP A 106 -0.58 8.12 -4.51
C ASP A 106 -1.42 7.00 -3.91
N VAL A 107 -2.12 7.31 -2.81
CA VAL A 107 -2.96 6.32 -2.11
C VAL A 107 -4.05 5.74 -3.02
N PRO A 108 -4.78 6.52 -3.83
CA PRO A 108 -5.81 5.97 -4.71
C PRO A 108 -5.27 4.95 -5.71
N ALA A 109 -4.10 5.21 -6.30
CA ALA A 109 -3.48 4.30 -7.26
C ALA A 109 -3.09 2.97 -6.60
N LEU A 110 -2.46 3.03 -5.42
CA LEU A 110 -2.09 1.84 -4.65
C LEU A 110 -3.32 1.05 -4.17
N GLU A 111 -4.36 1.73 -3.66
CA GLU A 111 -5.60 1.08 -3.25
C GLU A 111 -6.28 0.39 -4.42
N GLN A 112 -6.31 0.99 -5.60
CA GLN A 112 -6.87 0.37 -6.81
C GLN A 112 -6.13 -0.92 -7.18
N GLN A 113 -4.78 -0.92 -7.19
CA GLN A 113 -3.99 -2.12 -7.48
C GLN A 113 -4.28 -3.25 -6.47
N LEU A 114 -4.34 -2.92 -5.19
CA LEU A 114 -4.66 -3.88 -4.13
C LEU A 114 -6.10 -4.41 -4.22
N ILE A 115 -7.08 -3.55 -4.51
CA ILE A 115 -8.48 -3.96 -4.70
C ILE A 115 -8.58 -4.94 -5.88
N GLN A 116 -7.92 -4.65 -6.99
CA GLN A 116 -7.92 -5.54 -8.15
C GLN A 116 -7.27 -6.89 -7.82
N ALA A 117 -6.09 -6.88 -7.20
CA ALA A 117 -5.39 -8.11 -6.82
C ALA A 117 -6.23 -8.99 -5.88
N VAL A 118 -6.90 -8.39 -4.89
CA VAL A 118 -7.78 -9.12 -3.97
C VAL A 118 -8.96 -9.75 -4.71
N ARG A 119 -9.58 -9.05 -5.67
CA ARG A 119 -10.71 -9.58 -6.45
C ARG A 119 -10.36 -10.84 -7.25
N TYR A 120 -9.13 -10.98 -7.70
CA TYR A 120 -8.68 -12.13 -8.49
C TYR A 120 -8.07 -13.27 -7.65
N GLN A 121 -8.06 -13.15 -6.32
CA GLN A 121 -7.49 -14.16 -5.43
C GLN A 121 -8.59 -15.05 -4.82
N PRO A 122 -8.78 -16.30 -5.30
CA PRO A 122 -9.87 -17.18 -4.84
C PRO A 122 -9.81 -17.56 -3.36
N GLN A 123 -8.64 -17.46 -2.71
CA GLN A 123 -8.50 -17.75 -1.28
C GLN A 123 -8.98 -16.60 -0.38
N ILE A 124 -9.34 -15.43 -0.94
CA ILE A 124 -9.84 -14.29 -0.18
C ILE A 124 -11.34 -14.14 -0.47
N GLU A 125 -12.15 -14.22 0.59
CA GLU A 125 -13.57 -13.87 0.54
C GLU A 125 -13.77 -12.49 1.16
N LEU A 126 -14.42 -11.59 0.42
CA LEU A 126 -14.85 -10.29 0.96
C LEU A 126 -16.13 -10.50 1.76
N VAL A 127 -16.10 -10.11 3.04
CA VAL A 127 -17.20 -10.26 4.00
C VAL A 127 -17.70 -8.89 4.46
#